data_AF-V6TMP3-F1
#
_entry.id   AF-V6TMP3-F1
#
_cell.length_a   1.000
_cell.length_b   1.000
_cell.length_c   1.000
_cell.angle_alpha   90.00
_cell.angle_beta   90.00
_cell.angle_gamma   90.00
#
_symmetry.space_group_name_H-M   'P 1'
#
loop_
_entity.id
_entity.type
_entity.pdbx_description
1 polymer ?
#
loop_
_entity_poly.entity_id
_entity_poly.type
_entity_poly.pdbx_seq_one_letter_code
_entity_poly.pdbx_strand_id
1 'polypeptide(L)'
;VVDGDGNMKYYCSYCGEPTKFPIDGICKGDKAGNICNNGVCTQCAANYFLYMGGCYSTASVPGNLMCTATTNGICTTAANSRYFAVPGAKATDQSVLACGNPLGVALSDTNAYVGVEGCKTCEAPTAATGMAAAKCTACDEGKKPNLAGTGCSTCDIAGCSACRADNICEVCSDGHRLEGEACVRTSGNLSTGAMAGISVTTSLSTLCC
;
A
#
# COMPACT_ATOMS: atom_id res chain seq x y z
N VAL A 1 -6.44 -4.14 11.76
CA VAL A 1 -7.22 -4.01 10.50
C VAL A 1 -7.33 -2.53 10.18
N VAL A 2 -7.19 -2.16 8.92
CA VAL A 2 -7.29 -0.78 8.44
C VAL A 2 -8.73 -0.54 7.99
N ASP A 3 -9.40 0.46 8.55
CA ASP A 3 -10.77 0.80 8.17
C ASP A 3 -10.85 1.61 6.85
N GLY A 4 -12.06 1.98 6.45
CA GLY A 4 -12.31 2.73 5.22
C GLY A 4 -11.57 4.08 5.19
N ASP A 5 -11.51 4.74 6.35
CA ASP A 5 -10.82 6.03 6.53
C ASP A 5 -9.29 5.87 6.54
N GLY A 6 -8.80 4.64 6.72
CA GLY A 6 -7.38 4.32 6.77
C GLY A 6 -6.80 4.26 8.18
N ASN A 7 -7.64 4.28 9.21
CA ASN A 7 -7.20 4.19 10.59
C ASN A 7 -6.96 2.73 10.98
N MET A 8 -5.89 2.51 11.74
CA MET A 8 -5.63 1.19 12.32
C MET A 8 -6.57 0.93 13.50
N LYS A 9 -7.28 -0.19 13.43
CA LYS A 9 -8.15 -0.71 14.49
C LYS A 9 -7.62 -2.05 14.97
N TYR A 10 -7.63 -2.24 16.29
CA TYR A 10 -7.15 -3.45 16.95
C TYR A 10 -8.30 -4.43 17.17
N TYR A 11 -8.05 -5.67 16.80
CA TYR A 11 -9.01 -6.76 16.88
C TYR A 11 -8.32 -7.99 17.46
N CYS A 12 -9.08 -8.78 18.20
CA CYS A 12 -8.58 -9.97 18.85
C CYS A 12 -8.36 -11.10 17.84
N SER A 13 -7.11 -11.50 17.66
CA SER A 13 -6.73 -12.62 16.81
C SER A 13 -6.16 -13.82 17.58
N TYR A 14 -6.07 -13.70 18.91
CA TYR A 14 -5.67 -14.75 19.84
C TYR A 14 -6.48 -14.66 21.14
N CYS A 15 -6.99 -15.78 21.62
CA CYS A 15 -7.73 -15.88 22.88
C CYS A 15 -6.98 -16.77 23.87
N GLY A 16 -6.50 -16.19 24.97
CA GLY A 16 -5.78 -16.94 26.00
C GLY A 16 -6.67 -17.86 26.86
N GLU A 17 -7.97 -17.60 26.90
CA GLU A 17 -8.93 -18.46 27.60
C GLU A 17 -9.21 -19.74 26.80
N PRO A 18 -9.09 -20.95 27.39
CA PRO A 18 -9.20 -22.22 26.66
C PRO A 18 -10.52 -22.46 25.92
N THR A 19 -11.60 -21.81 26.37
CA THR A 19 -12.96 -21.96 25.82
C THR A 19 -13.37 -20.78 24.95
N LYS A 20 -12.43 -19.89 24.60
CA LYS A 20 -12.67 -18.72 23.76
C LYS A 20 -11.92 -18.83 22.45
N PHE A 21 -12.53 -18.29 21.39
CA PHE A 21 -12.02 -18.38 20.03
C PHE A 21 -12.08 -17.01 19.35
N PRO A 22 -11.04 -16.61 18.59
CA PRO A 22 -10.97 -15.31 17.94
C PRO A 22 -11.82 -15.27 16.67
N ILE A 23 -13.09 -14.87 16.82
CA ILE A 23 -14.07 -14.80 15.74
C ILE A 23 -14.52 -13.34 15.57
N ASP A 24 -14.41 -12.81 14.36
CA ASP A 24 -14.69 -11.41 14.02
C ASP A 24 -13.94 -10.40 14.90
N GLY A 25 -12.72 -10.73 15.30
CA GLY A 25 -11.91 -9.85 16.12
C GLY A 25 -12.31 -9.82 17.61
N ILE A 26 -13.11 -10.77 18.08
CA ILE A 26 -13.56 -10.86 19.48
C ILE A 26 -13.40 -12.30 19.97
N CYS A 27 -13.03 -12.48 21.24
CA CYS A 27 -13.03 -13.79 21.90
C CYS A 27 -14.46 -14.27 22.20
N LYS A 28 -14.99 -15.15 21.35
CA LYS A 28 -16.33 -15.74 21.49
C LYS A 28 -16.24 -17.14 22.12
N GLY A 29 -17.28 -17.55 22.86
CA GLY A 29 -17.38 -18.90 23.41
C GLY A 29 -17.86 -19.97 22.41
N ASP A 30 -18.34 -19.52 21.25
CA ASP A 30 -18.78 -20.37 20.14
C ASP A 30 -17.86 -20.16 18.93
N LYS A 31 -17.58 -21.24 18.22
CA LYS A 31 -16.75 -21.25 17.00
C LYS A 31 -17.53 -20.84 15.76
N ALA A 32 -18.86 -20.86 15.77
CA ALA A 32 -19.69 -20.56 14.60
C ALA A 32 -19.30 -21.42 13.37
N GLY A 33 -18.98 -22.70 13.60
CA GLY A 33 -18.54 -23.63 12.56
C GLY A 33 -17.07 -23.53 12.13
N ASN A 34 -16.31 -22.57 12.66
CA ASN A 34 -14.87 -22.45 12.40
C ASN A 34 -14.06 -23.51 13.16
N ILE A 35 -12.84 -23.80 12.68
CA ILE A 35 -11.92 -24.73 13.31
C ILE A 35 -10.87 -23.93 14.07
N CYS A 36 -10.97 -23.96 15.40
CA CYS A 36 -10.07 -23.23 16.29
C CYS A 36 -9.54 -24.13 17.41
N ASN A 37 -8.26 -23.94 17.74
CA ASN A 37 -7.51 -24.68 18.73
C ASN A 37 -6.45 -23.76 19.39
N ASN A 38 -6.16 -23.98 20.68
CA ASN A 38 -5.13 -23.25 21.42
C ASN A 38 -5.21 -21.71 21.28
N GLY A 39 -6.43 -21.16 21.30
CA GLY A 39 -6.64 -19.71 21.23
C GLY A 39 -6.56 -19.09 19.84
N VAL A 40 -6.32 -19.86 18.78
CA VAL A 40 -6.33 -19.39 17.38
C VAL A 40 -7.25 -20.24 16.51
N CYS A 41 -7.68 -19.72 15.38
CA CYS A 41 -8.34 -20.46 14.33
C CYS A 41 -7.33 -20.94 13.28
N THR A 42 -7.50 -22.17 12.82
CA THR A 42 -6.63 -22.83 11.84
C THR A 42 -7.33 -23.06 10.51
N GLN A 43 -8.66 -23.09 10.48
CA GLN A 43 -9.47 -23.07 9.26
C GLN A 43 -10.78 -22.37 9.54
N CYS A 44 -11.32 -21.70 8.52
CA CYS A 44 -12.55 -20.94 8.65
C CYS A 44 -13.70 -21.56 7.86
N ALA A 45 -14.91 -21.41 8.38
CA ALA A 45 -16.13 -21.87 7.76
C ALA A 45 -16.43 -21.08 6.46
N ALA A 46 -17.46 -21.50 5.72
CA ALA A 46 -17.94 -20.75 4.56
C ALA A 46 -18.31 -19.30 4.95
N ASN A 47 -18.01 -18.34 4.07
CA ASN A 47 -18.18 -16.89 4.28
C ASN A 47 -17.24 -16.27 5.33
N TYR A 48 -16.31 -17.05 5.89
CA TYR A 48 -15.21 -16.58 6.71
C TYR A 48 -13.88 -16.76 5.98
N PHE A 49 -12.86 -16.03 6.41
CA PHE A 49 -11.49 -16.22 5.96
C PHE A 49 -10.48 -16.12 7.11
N LEU A 50 -9.35 -16.80 6.94
CA LEU A 50 -8.28 -16.81 7.95
C LEU A 50 -7.36 -15.60 7.81
N TYR A 51 -7.18 -14.88 8.91
CA TYR A 51 -6.25 -13.74 9.01
C TYR A 51 -5.62 -13.67 10.41
N MET A 52 -4.29 -13.71 10.49
CA MET A 52 -3.52 -13.52 11.73
C MET A 52 -3.99 -14.39 12.92
N GLY A 53 -4.49 -15.60 12.65
CA GLY A 53 -4.98 -16.53 13.67
C GLY A 53 -6.46 -16.37 14.06
N GLY A 54 -7.22 -15.47 13.43
CA GLY A 54 -8.67 -15.33 13.62
C GLY A 54 -9.47 -15.65 12.35
N CYS A 55 -10.73 -16.02 12.53
CA CYS A 55 -11.69 -16.14 11.44
C CYS A 55 -12.60 -14.92 11.38
N TYR A 56 -12.72 -14.32 10.20
CA TYR A 56 -13.48 -13.08 9.99
C TYR A 56 -14.52 -13.24 8.91
N SER A 57 -15.75 -12.82 9.19
CA SER A 57 -16.86 -12.85 8.23
C SER A 57 -16.71 -11.77 7.17
N THR A 58 -16.97 -12.09 5.90
CA THR A 58 -17.07 -11.07 4.84
C THR A 58 -18.34 -10.22 4.91
N ALA A 59 -19.30 -10.57 5.76
CA ALA A 59 -20.56 -9.84 5.89
C ALA A 59 -20.51 -8.68 6.89
N SER A 60 -19.52 -8.67 7.80
CA SER A 60 -19.45 -7.71 8.90
C SER A 60 -18.05 -7.22 9.18
N VAL A 61 -17.96 -6.08 9.87
CA VAL A 61 -16.69 -5.56 10.38
C VAL A 61 -16.13 -6.52 11.43
N PRO A 62 -14.81 -6.81 11.42
CA PRO A 62 -13.82 -6.20 10.54
C PRO A 62 -13.55 -6.95 9.24
N GLY A 63 -14.14 -8.13 9.02
CA GLY A 63 -13.77 -8.96 7.88
C GLY A 63 -14.09 -8.34 6.53
N ASN A 64 -15.24 -7.67 6.41
CA ASN A 64 -15.66 -6.99 5.18
C ASN A 64 -14.75 -5.80 4.77
N LEU A 65 -13.87 -5.33 5.67
CA LEU A 65 -12.86 -4.31 5.36
C LEU A 65 -11.60 -4.90 4.70
N MET A 66 -11.41 -6.21 4.79
CA MET A 66 -10.23 -6.91 4.28
C MET A 66 -10.56 -7.77 3.06
N CYS A 67 -11.74 -8.43 3.07
CA CYS A 67 -12.13 -9.39 2.05
C CYS A 67 -13.61 -9.29 1.69
N THR A 68 -13.93 -9.41 0.40
CA THR A 68 -15.31 -9.38 -0.13
C THR A 68 -15.78 -10.73 -0.67
N ALA A 69 -14.86 -11.63 -1.04
CA ALA A 69 -15.21 -12.95 -1.55
C ALA A 69 -14.33 -14.04 -0.94
N THR A 70 -14.95 -15.18 -0.63
CA THR A 70 -14.25 -16.33 -0.06
C THR A 70 -14.60 -17.62 -0.76
N THR A 71 -13.64 -18.53 -0.84
CA THR A 71 -13.84 -19.92 -1.25
C THR A 71 -13.19 -20.82 -0.22
N ASN A 72 -13.94 -21.74 0.41
CA ASN A 72 -13.39 -22.70 1.38
C ASN A 72 -12.53 -22.09 2.51
N GLY A 73 -12.96 -20.96 3.10
CA GLY A 73 -12.20 -20.31 4.18
C GLY A 73 -11.04 -19.43 3.70
N ILE A 74 -10.86 -19.27 2.39
CA ILE A 74 -9.78 -18.49 1.76
C ILE A 74 -10.37 -17.19 1.22
N CYS A 75 -9.77 -16.06 1.55
CA CYS A 75 -10.05 -14.79 0.88
C CYS A 75 -9.54 -14.83 -0.57
N THR A 76 -10.45 -14.70 -1.53
CA THR A 76 -10.11 -14.70 -2.97
C THR A 76 -10.18 -13.30 -3.58
N THR A 77 -10.81 -12.35 -2.91
CA THR A 77 -10.89 -10.95 -3.35
C THR A 77 -10.75 -10.01 -2.17
N ALA A 78 -9.65 -9.25 -2.17
CA ALA A 78 -9.45 -8.19 -1.18
C ALA A 78 -10.53 -7.11 -1.31
N ALA A 79 -10.95 -6.54 -0.20
CA ALA A 79 -12.04 -5.55 -0.18
C ALA A 79 -11.65 -4.20 -0.78
N ASN A 80 -10.35 -3.88 -0.80
CA ASN A 80 -9.79 -2.62 -1.27
C ASN A 80 -8.29 -2.78 -1.51
N SER A 81 -7.66 -1.73 -2.05
CA SER A 81 -6.22 -1.70 -2.39
C SER A 81 -5.28 -1.60 -1.19
N ARG A 82 -5.78 -1.62 0.05
CA ARG A 82 -4.95 -1.67 1.28
C ARG A 82 -4.62 -3.10 1.69
N TYR A 83 -5.23 -4.07 1.02
CA TYR A 83 -5.05 -5.50 1.23
C TYR A 83 -4.83 -6.19 -0.11
N PHE A 84 -4.21 -7.36 -0.07
CA PHE A 84 -4.15 -8.26 -1.22
C PHE A 84 -4.47 -9.69 -0.79
N ALA A 85 -5.12 -10.44 -1.68
CA ALA A 85 -5.32 -11.88 -1.52
C ALA A 85 -3.98 -12.59 -1.76
N VAL A 86 -3.64 -13.54 -0.90
CA VAL A 86 -2.34 -14.23 -0.93
C VAL A 86 -2.37 -15.33 -2.00
N PRO A 87 -1.55 -15.24 -3.07
CA PRO A 87 -1.64 -16.19 -4.18
C PRO A 87 -1.26 -17.61 -3.76
N GLY A 88 -2.17 -18.56 -4.02
CA GLY A 88 -1.96 -19.98 -3.73
C GLY A 88 -2.22 -20.38 -2.27
N ALA A 89 -2.79 -19.50 -1.45
CA ALA A 89 -3.16 -19.82 -0.08
C ALA A 89 -4.15 -20.99 0.00
N LYS A 90 -3.93 -21.90 0.95
CA LYS A 90 -4.85 -22.99 1.29
C LYS A 90 -5.77 -22.57 2.44
N ALA A 91 -6.77 -23.38 2.75
CA ALA A 91 -7.72 -23.14 3.84
C ALA A 91 -7.05 -23.04 5.23
N THR A 92 -5.83 -23.56 5.37
CA THR A 92 -5.02 -23.50 6.59
C THR A 92 -4.07 -22.31 6.65
N ASP A 93 -3.94 -21.58 5.54
CA ASP A 93 -2.99 -20.50 5.41
C ASP A 93 -3.69 -19.15 5.54
N GLN A 94 -2.96 -18.14 5.97
CA GLN A 94 -3.48 -16.79 5.89
C GLN A 94 -3.65 -16.39 4.41
N SER A 95 -4.87 -16.00 4.06
CA SER A 95 -5.29 -15.81 2.68
C SER A 95 -5.43 -14.35 2.25
N VAL A 96 -5.26 -13.41 3.18
CA VAL A 96 -5.22 -11.98 2.92
C VAL A 96 -4.11 -11.34 3.74
N LEU A 97 -3.44 -10.33 3.18
CA LEU A 97 -2.40 -9.57 3.87
C LEU A 97 -2.61 -8.08 3.65
N ALA A 98 -2.32 -7.28 4.67
CA ALA A 98 -2.31 -5.82 4.54
C ALA A 98 -1.07 -5.39 3.75
N CYS A 99 -1.22 -4.40 2.87
CA CYS A 99 -0.13 -3.83 2.08
C CYS A 99 1.02 -3.33 2.96
N GLY A 100 0.69 -2.82 4.15
CA GLY A 100 1.64 -2.30 5.13
C GLY A 100 2.29 -3.32 6.05
N ASN A 101 2.06 -4.63 5.88
CA ASN A 101 2.54 -5.66 6.81
C ASN A 101 3.88 -6.28 6.34
N PRO A 102 5.03 -5.88 6.91
CA PRO A 102 6.33 -6.41 6.50
C PRO A 102 6.62 -7.82 7.02
N LEU A 103 5.86 -8.33 8.01
CA LEU A 103 6.06 -9.68 8.56
C LEU A 103 5.61 -10.76 7.58
N GLY A 104 4.62 -10.46 6.75
CA GLY A 104 4.18 -11.35 5.69
C GLY A 104 3.46 -12.62 6.15
N VAL A 105 3.46 -13.60 5.25
CA VAL A 105 2.95 -14.95 5.42
C VAL A 105 3.78 -15.92 4.59
N ALA A 106 4.12 -17.08 5.16
CA ALA A 106 4.66 -18.21 4.43
C ALA A 106 3.55 -19.25 4.21
N LEU A 107 3.35 -19.70 2.97
CA LEU A 107 2.39 -20.76 2.63
C LEU A 107 3.00 -22.17 2.69
N SER A 108 4.33 -22.24 2.58
CA SER A 108 5.16 -23.45 2.63
C SER A 108 6.63 -23.04 2.73
N ASP A 109 7.55 -24.01 2.65
CA ASP A 109 9.00 -23.76 2.57
C ASP A 109 9.43 -23.05 1.28
N THR A 110 8.54 -22.93 0.29
CA THR A 110 8.90 -22.40 -1.03
C THR A 110 8.34 -21.02 -1.31
N ASN A 111 7.19 -20.64 -0.75
CA ASN A 111 6.52 -19.40 -1.11
C ASN A 111 6.20 -18.55 0.13
N ALA A 112 6.63 -17.28 0.09
CA ALA A 112 6.26 -16.30 1.11
C ALA A 112 5.90 -14.96 0.47
N TYR A 113 4.97 -14.26 1.11
CA TYR A 113 4.48 -12.97 0.64
C TYR A 113 4.56 -11.94 1.74
N VAL A 114 5.09 -10.76 1.41
CA VAL A 114 5.24 -9.65 2.36
C VAL A 114 4.58 -8.39 1.82
N GLY A 115 4.07 -7.56 2.72
CA GLY A 115 3.78 -6.16 2.43
C GLY A 115 5.05 -5.30 2.52
N VAL A 116 4.89 -4.01 2.31
CA VAL A 116 5.93 -2.99 2.42
C VAL A 116 5.64 -2.12 3.64
N GLU A 117 6.60 -1.96 4.53
CA GLU A 117 6.41 -1.13 5.73
C GLU A 117 6.03 0.32 5.37
N GLY A 118 5.00 0.86 6.05
CA GLY A 118 4.48 2.21 5.78
C GLY A 118 3.71 2.34 4.46
N CYS A 119 3.40 1.21 3.80
CA CYS A 119 2.60 1.19 2.59
C CYS A 119 1.11 1.18 2.89
N LYS A 120 0.40 2.19 2.36
CA LYS A 120 -1.04 2.38 2.52
C LYS A 120 -1.83 1.58 1.49
N THR A 121 -1.40 1.61 0.24
CA THR A 121 -2.02 0.85 -0.86
C THR A 121 -0.97 0.17 -1.72
N CYS A 122 -1.30 -1.00 -2.25
CA CYS A 122 -0.38 -1.79 -3.05
C CYS A 122 -1.07 -2.53 -4.20
N GLU A 123 -0.26 -2.93 -5.17
CA GLU A 123 -0.60 -3.93 -6.15
C GLU A 123 -0.17 -5.31 -5.62
N ALA A 124 -1.03 -6.31 -5.79
CA ALA A 124 -0.79 -7.66 -5.33
C ALA A 124 0.42 -8.27 -6.05
N PRO A 125 1.28 -9.05 -5.35
CA PRO A 125 2.34 -9.80 -6.00
C PRO A 125 1.74 -10.88 -6.92
N THR A 126 2.42 -11.16 -8.03
CA THR A 126 2.12 -12.34 -8.84
C THR A 126 2.61 -13.60 -8.14
N ALA A 127 1.96 -14.74 -8.39
CA ALA A 127 2.44 -16.03 -7.90
C ALA A 127 3.89 -16.26 -8.37
N ALA A 128 4.78 -16.52 -7.42
CA ALA A 128 6.19 -16.75 -7.67
C ALA A 128 6.66 -17.99 -6.90
N THR A 129 7.74 -18.61 -7.38
CA THR A 129 8.56 -19.49 -6.56
C THR A 129 9.50 -18.65 -5.72
N GLY A 130 9.43 -18.74 -4.39
CA GLY A 130 10.24 -17.96 -3.47
C GLY A 130 9.45 -16.86 -2.75
N MET A 131 10.18 -15.83 -2.31
CA MET A 131 9.59 -14.67 -1.64
C MET A 131 9.16 -13.61 -2.65
N ALA A 132 7.96 -13.05 -2.49
CA ALA A 132 7.47 -11.94 -3.30
C ALA A 132 6.87 -10.84 -2.41
N ALA A 133 7.14 -9.58 -2.73
CA ALA A 133 6.57 -8.43 -2.04
C ALA A 133 5.44 -7.82 -2.86
N ALA A 134 4.41 -7.30 -2.20
CA ALA A 134 3.46 -6.41 -2.84
C ALA A 134 4.17 -5.14 -3.31
N LYS A 135 3.73 -4.58 -4.44
CA LYS A 135 4.28 -3.32 -4.97
C LYS A 135 3.51 -2.16 -4.37
N CYS A 136 4.16 -1.35 -3.54
CA CYS A 136 3.54 -0.19 -2.96
C CYS A 136 3.20 0.87 -4.01
N THR A 137 1.96 1.38 -3.97
CA THR A 137 1.43 2.41 -4.87
C THR A 137 1.16 3.72 -4.15
N ALA A 138 0.93 3.68 -2.84
CA ALA A 138 0.88 4.87 -2.00
C ALA A 138 1.35 4.53 -0.58
N CYS A 139 2.08 5.46 0.03
CA CYS A 139 2.54 5.34 1.41
C CYS A 139 1.59 6.07 2.37
N ASP A 140 1.82 5.88 3.66
CA ASP A 140 1.20 6.68 4.72
C ASP A 140 1.62 8.16 4.62
N GLU A 141 0.95 9.02 5.39
CA GLU A 141 1.08 10.48 5.28
C GLU A 141 2.54 10.97 5.38
N GLY A 142 2.88 11.97 4.54
CA GLY A 142 4.23 12.54 4.44
C GLY A 142 5.26 11.66 3.74
N LYS A 143 4.88 10.46 3.27
CA LYS A 143 5.77 9.54 2.56
C LYS A 143 5.33 9.32 1.11
N LYS A 144 6.30 8.96 0.26
CA LYS A 144 6.07 8.49 -1.11
C LYS A 144 6.81 7.19 -1.36
N PRO A 145 6.30 6.34 -2.27
CA PRO A 145 7.01 5.13 -2.62
C PRO A 145 8.28 5.48 -3.41
N ASN A 146 9.24 4.56 -3.41
CA ASN A 146 10.27 4.55 -4.44
C ASN A 146 9.68 4.07 -5.79
N LEU A 147 10.40 4.25 -6.89
CA LEU A 147 9.95 3.89 -8.23
C LEU A 147 9.62 2.40 -8.35
N ALA A 148 10.36 1.56 -7.63
CA ALA A 148 10.14 0.12 -7.60
C ALA A 148 8.90 -0.29 -6.79
N GLY A 149 8.35 0.61 -5.95
CA GLY A 149 7.29 0.31 -4.99
C GLY A 149 7.73 -0.61 -3.85
N THR A 150 9.03 -0.72 -3.55
CA THR A 150 9.56 -1.64 -2.52
C THR A 150 9.77 -0.98 -1.16
N GLY A 151 9.57 0.33 -1.06
CA GLY A 151 9.77 1.09 0.17
C GLY A 151 9.00 2.39 0.17
N CYS A 152 8.83 2.94 1.36
CA CYS A 152 8.18 4.21 1.63
C CYS A 152 9.14 5.12 2.40
N SER A 153 9.40 6.30 1.86
CA SER A 153 10.33 7.28 2.46
C SER A 153 9.66 8.64 2.58
N THR A 154 10.10 9.43 3.57
CA THR A 154 9.70 10.84 3.67
C THR A 154 10.04 11.57 2.37
N CYS A 155 9.14 12.41 1.89
CA CYS A 155 9.29 12.99 0.55
C CYS A 155 8.57 14.33 0.44
N ASP A 156 9.19 15.36 1.02
CA ASP A 156 8.67 16.73 1.08
C ASP A 156 9.15 17.61 -0.08
N ILE A 157 9.86 17.02 -1.06
CA ILE A 157 10.37 17.73 -2.24
C ILE A 157 9.21 18.11 -3.15
N ALA A 158 9.02 19.41 -3.37
CA ALA A 158 8.02 19.94 -4.28
C ALA A 158 8.20 19.36 -5.70
N GLY A 159 7.12 18.86 -6.28
CA GLY A 159 7.14 18.25 -7.61
C GLY A 159 7.75 16.86 -7.66
N CYS A 160 8.09 16.22 -6.54
CA CYS A 160 8.54 14.83 -6.52
C CYS A 160 7.36 13.84 -6.44
N SER A 161 7.37 12.81 -7.28
CA SER A 161 6.38 11.72 -7.27
C SER A 161 6.90 10.43 -6.65
N ALA A 162 8.21 10.18 -6.69
CA ALA A 162 8.83 9.03 -6.02
C ALA A 162 10.18 9.41 -5.39
N CYS A 163 10.38 8.99 -4.14
CA CYS A 163 11.62 9.19 -3.39
C CYS A 163 12.32 7.85 -3.18
N ARG A 164 13.61 7.77 -3.55
CA ARG A 164 14.40 6.54 -3.35
C ARG A 164 14.83 6.32 -1.90
N ALA A 165 14.89 7.42 -1.15
CA ALA A 165 15.23 7.51 0.26
C ALA A 165 14.64 8.81 0.83
N ASP A 166 14.79 9.02 2.14
CA ASP A 166 14.25 10.20 2.83
C ASP A 166 14.72 11.50 2.18
N ASN A 167 13.76 12.22 1.59
CA ASN A 167 13.97 13.47 0.86
C ASN A 167 15.04 13.38 -0.23
N ILE A 168 15.11 12.24 -0.93
CA ILE A 168 15.93 12.07 -2.14
C ILE A 168 15.00 11.65 -3.28
N CYS A 169 14.69 12.59 -4.18
CA CYS A 169 13.80 12.33 -5.29
C CYS A 169 14.48 11.50 -6.39
N GLU A 170 13.73 10.58 -6.99
CA GLU A 170 14.17 9.81 -8.16
C GLU A 170 13.21 9.92 -9.36
N VAL A 171 11.95 10.28 -9.11
CA VAL A 171 10.98 10.58 -10.17
C VAL A 171 10.26 11.86 -9.84
N CYS A 172 10.33 12.81 -10.78
CA CYS A 172 9.57 14.04 -10.70
C CYS A 172 8.17 13.86 -11.32
N SER A 173 7.21 14.57 -10.75
CA SER A 173 5.87 14.75 -11.31
C SER A 173 5.93 15.54 -12.61
N ASP A 174 4.84 15.50 -13.39
CA ASP A 174 4.74 16.23 -14.65
C ASP A 174 5.09 17.72 -14.50
N GLY A 175 5.74 18.26 -15.53
CA GLY A 175 6.20 19.66 -15.55
C GLY A 175 7.43 19.93 -14.68
N HIS A 176 8.12 18.90 -14.20
CA HIS A 176 9.38 19.00 -13.49
C HIS A 176 10.45 18.10 -14.11
N ARG A 177 11.72 18.50 -13.98
CA ARG A 177 12.88 17.65 -14.29
C ARG A 177 13.70 17.41 -13.03
N LEU A 178 14.32 16.23 -12.96
CA LEU A 178 15.22 15.88 -11.87
C LEU A 178 16.56 16.61 -12.05
N GLU A 179 16.99 17.31 -11.00
CA GLU A 179 18.32 17.92 -10.89
C GLU A 179 18.97 17.48 -9.57
N GLY A 180 19.93 16.56 -9.67
CA GLY A 180 20.45 15.89 -8.49
C GLY A 180 19.35 15.09 -7.79
N GLU A 181 19.05 15.48 -6.56
CA GLU A 181 18.08 14.80 -5.69
C GLU A 181 16.75 15.58 -5.57
N ALA A 182 16.61 16.69 -6.30
CA ALA A 182 15.45 17.58 -6.24
C ALA A 182 14.78 17.74 -7.62
N CYS A 183 13.51 18.15 -7.60
CA CYS A 183 12.75 18.46 -8.81
C CYS A 183 12.70 19.97 -9.02
N VAL A 184 13.07 20.41 -10.23
CA VAL A 184 12.86 21.80 -10.64
C VAL A 184 11.73 21.87 -11.65
N ARG A 185 10.98 22.97 -11.66
CA ARG A 185 9.95 23.20 -12.67
C ARG A 185 10.61 23.32 -14.04
N THR A 186 10.13 22.53 -14.98
CA THR A 186 10.44 22.69 -16.39
C THR A 186 9.59 23.86 -16.88
N SER A 187 10.09 25.09 -16.73
CA SER A 187 9.39 26.27 -17.21
C SER A 187 9.11 26.10 -18.71
N GLY A 188 7.84 25.95 -19.06
CA GLY A 188 7.37 26.31 -20.40
C GLY A 188 7.73 27.78 -20.59
N ASN A 189 8.69 28.02 -21.48
CA ASN A 189 9.18 29.31 -21.95
C ASN A 189 8.34 30.53 -21.49
N LEU A 190 8.84 31.27 -20.48
CA LEU A 190 8.39 32.63 -20.22
C LEU A 190 9.58 33.54 -19.94
N SER A 191 10.36 33.79 -20.98
CA SER A 191 11.15 35.03 -21.08
C SER A 191 10.93 35.65 -22.45
N THR A 192 9.79 36.32 -22.60
CA THR A 192 9.62 37.43 -23.52
C THR A 192 8.82 38.49 -22.76
N GLY A 193 9.46 39.09 -21.76
CA GLY A 193 8.76 39.95 -20.80
C GLY A 193 9.70 40.81 -19.95
N ALA A 194 10.79 41.30 -20.54
CA ALA A 194 11.50 42.46 -20.01
C ALA A 194 11.47 43.55 -21.10
N MET A 195 10.32 44.21 -21.21
CA MET A 195 10.20 45.52 -21.83
C MET A 195 10.87 46.54 -20.90
N ALA A 196 12.15 46.82 -21.13
CA ALA A 196 12.78 48.04 -20.68
C ALA A 196 12.86 48.98 -21.88
N GLY A 197 11.97 49.97 -21.91
CA GLY A 197 11.97 51.00 -22.93
C GLY A 197 13.25 51.82 -22.88
N ILE A 198 14.02 51.78 -23.96
CA ILE A 198 15.01 52.80 -24.27
C ILE A 198 14.45 53.58 -25.46
N SER A 199 13.86 54.72 -25.16
CA SER A 199 13.68 55.79 -26.15
C SER A 199 15.04 56.45 -26.34
N VAL A 200 15.64 56.31 -27.53
CA VAL A 200 16.65 57.26 -28.00
C VAL A 200 16.30 57.68 -29.42
N THR A 201 16.17 59.00 -29.50
CA THR A 201 15.84 59.88 -30.61
C THR A 201 16.50 59.57 -31.95
N THR A 202 15.68 59.71 -33.00
CA THR A 202 16.05 60.00 -34.37
C THR A 202 17.08 61.13 -34.47
N SER A 203 18.16 60.91 -35.22
CA SER A 203 18.77 61.97 -36.02
C SER A 203 19.24 61.38 -37.35
N LEU A 204 18.60 61.83 -38.42
CA LEU A 204 19.04 61.72 -39.80
C LEU A 204 20.44 62.32 -39.96
N SER A 205 21.29 61.67 -40.77
CA SER A 205 22.01 62.25 -41.93
C SER A 205 22.95 61.16 -42.49
N THR A 206 22.67 60.58 -43.66
CA THR A 206 23.42 60.78 -44.94
C THR A 206 24.91 60.45 -44.82
N LEU A 207 25.56 59.59 -45.62
CA LEU A 207 25.59 59.54 -47.08
C LEU A 207 26.47 58.34 -47.51
N CYS A 208 26.20 57.80 -48.71
CA CYS A 208 26.90 56.74 -49.42
C CYS A 208 28.43 56.90 -49.57
N CYS A 209 29.13 55.77 -49.63
CA CYS A 209 29.83 55.23 -50.80
C CYS A 209 30.00 53.71 -50.62
#